data_AF-A0A7S0ZCF8-F1
#
_entry.id   AF-A0A7S0ZCF8-F1
#
_cell.length_a   1.000
_cell.length_b   1.000
_cell.length_c   1.000
_cell.angle_alpha   90.00
_cell.angle_beta   90.00
_cell.angle_gamma   90.00
#
_symmetry.space_group_name_H-M   'P 1'
#
loop_
_entity.id
_entity.type
_entity.pdbx_description
1 polymer ?
#
loop_
_entity_poly.entity_id
_entity_poly.type
_entity_poly.pdbx_seq_one_letter_code
_entity_poly.pdbx_strand_id
1 'polypeptide(L)'
;LVDATKKKIAFCLHAISELGLQNVTAVAGRAEELGQNSAFRERSDVVVCRAVSLLRSLLELAVPFLVVGGHLLAQKALDRDSRELNESKTALDVLKCRVQEVSEVDFVDGSSKIDEERYRAIVNVIKKGRTPKEFPRLNGRPVSDPL
;
A
#
# COMPACT_ATOMS: atom_id res chain seq x y z
N LEU A 1 -6.73 -1.04 -10.30
CA LEU A 1 -6.91 -1.89 -9.09
C LEU A 1 -6.18 -3.21 -9.27
N VAL A 2 -5.50 -3.70 -8.23
CA VAL A 2 -4.84 -5.02 -8.19
C VAL A 2 -5.42 -5.83 -7.03
N ASP A 3 -5.86 -7.06 -7.28
CA ASP A 3 -6.28 -8.02 -6.23
C ASP A 3 -6.08 -9.45 -6.76
N ALA A 4 -5.68 -10.39 -5.91
CA ALA A 4 -5.51 -11.79 -6.29
C ALA A 4 -6.83 -12.51 -6.58
N THR A 5 -7.94 -11.99 -6.06
CA THR A 5 -9.27 -12.60 -6.14
C THR A 5 -9.94 -12.25 -7.46
N LYS A 6 -9.91 -13.18 -8.43
CA LYS A 6 -10.53 -13.00 -9.75
C LYS A 6 -11.99 -12.52 -9.70
N LYS A 7 -12.79 -13.03 -8.75
CA LYS A 7 -14.20 -12.60 -8.59
C LYS A 7 -14.34 -11.12 -8.25
N LYS A 8 -13.46 -10.57 -7.39
CA LYS A 8 -13.47 -9.13 -7.06
C LYS A 8 -13.09 -8.29 -8.28
N ILE A 9 -12.08 -8.73 -9.03
CA ILE A 9 -11.67 -8.04 -10.26
C ILE A 9 -12.78 -8.08 -11.32
N ALA A 10 -13.47 -9.21 -11.48
CA ALA A 10 -14.61 -9.32 -12.38
C ALA A 10 -15.73 -8.34 -12.01
N PHE A 11 -16.04 -8.20 -10.72
CA PHE A 11 -16.98 -7.18 -10.25
C PHE A 11 -16.50 -5.76 -10.58
N CYS A 12 -15.23 -5.44 -10.35
CA CYS A 12 -14.69 -4.12 -10.68
C CYS A 12 -14.75 -3.83 -12.19
N LEU A 13 -14.45 -4.81 -13.04
CA LEU A 13 -14.58 -4.67 -14.49
C LEU A 13 -16.03 -4.43 -14.91
N HIS A 14 -16.98 -5.13 -14.30
CA HIS A 14 -18.40 -4.87 -14.50
C HIS A 14 -18.77 -3.45 -14.09
N ALA A 15 -18.39 -3.00 -12.89
CA ALA A 15 -18.66 -1.65 -12.42
C ALA A 15 -18.01 -0.56 -13.31
N ILE A 16 -16.79 -0.78 -13.80
CA ILE A 16 -16.11 0.11 -14.76
C ILE A 16 -16.96 0.26 -16.04
N SER A 17 -17.49 -0.86 -16.55
CA SER A 17 -18.34 -0.88 -17.74
C SER A 17 -19.66 -0.13 -17.51
N GLU A 18 -20.38 -0.46 -16.43
CA GLU A 18 -21.70 0.14 -16.13
C GLU A 18 -21.61 1.66 -15.89
N LEU A 19 -20.52 2.13 -15.28
CA LEU A 19 -20.29 3.55 -15.01
C LEU A 19 -19.62 4.30 -16.17
N GLY A 20 -19.25 3.60 -17.26
CA GLY A 20 -18.59 4.20 -18.43
C GLY A 20 -17.20 4.78 -18.14
N LEU A 21 -16.51 4.28 -17.11
CA LEU A 21 -15.23 4.85 -16.67
C LEU A 21 -14.12 4.58 -17.70
N GLN A 22 -13.41 5.64 -18.06
CA GLN A 22 -12.28 5.59 -18.98
C GLN A 22 -10.95 5.61 -18.21
N ASN A 23 -9.87 5.10 -18.82
CA ASN A 23 -8.52 5.07 -18.24
C ASN A 23 -8.43 4.31 -16.90
N VAL A 24 -9.29 3.30 -16.70
CA VAL A 24 -9.25 2.44 -15.52
C VAL A 24 -8.90 1.02 -15.93
N THR A 25 -7.95 0.42 -15.22
CA THR A 25 -7.61 -1.00 -15.40
C THR A 25 -7.73 -1.74 -14.06
N ALA A 26 -8.35 -2.91 -14.10
CA ALA A 26 -8.39 -3.85 -12.98
C ALA A 26 -7.63 -5.12 -13.38
N VAL A 27 -6.65 -5.51 -12.56
CA VAL A 27 -5.73 -6.61 -12.84
C VAL A 27 -5.86 -7.65 -11.74
N ALA A 28 -6.08 -8.91 -12.13
CA ALA A 28 -6.04 -10.02 -11.21
C ALA A 28 -4.60 -10.53 -11.05
N GLY A 29 -4.09 -10.49 -9.83
CA GLY A 29 -2.74 -10.95 -9.53
C GLY A 29 -2.30 -10.61 -8.11
N ARG A 30 -1.24 -11.28 -7.64
CA ARG A 30 -0.62 -10.99 -6.34
C ARG A 30 0.31 -9.79 -6.47
N ALA A 31 0.36 -8.96 -5.44
CA ALA A 31 1.22 -7.77 -5.43
C ALA A 31 2.70 -8.16 -5.51
N GLU A 32 3.09 -9.30 -4.92
CA GLU A 32 4.44 -9.84 -4.97
C GLU A 32 4.88 -10.17 -6.41
N GLU A 33 3.99 -10.76 -7.21
CA GLU A 33 4.29 -11.14 -8.59
C GLU A 33 4.28 -9.90 -9.50
N LEU A 34 3.26 -9.05 -9.34
CA LEU A 34 3.09 -7.86 -10.16
C LEU A 34 4.17 -6.80 -9.87
N GLY A 35 4.63 -6.69 -8.63
CA GLY A 35 5.74 -5.80 -8.25
C GLY A 35 7.10 -6.23 -8.79
N GLN A 36 7.24 -7.48 -9.24
CA GLN A 36 8.42 -7.98 -9.97
C GLN A 36 8.28 -7.84 -11.49
N ASN A 37 7.05 -7.67 -12.00
CA ASN A 37 6.79 -7.55 -13.43
C ASN A 37 7.17 -6.14 -13.94
N SER A 38 8.01 -6.07 -14.97
CA SER A 38 8.50 -4.83 -15.57
C SER A 38 7.42 -3.92 -16.14
N ALA A 39 6.23 -4.45 -16.43
CA ALA A 39 5.07 -3.68 -16.86
C ALA A 39 4.48 -2.80 -15.74
N PHE A 40 4.69 -3.18 -14.47
CA PHE A 40 4.11 -2.48 -13.31
C PHE A 40 5.17 -1.92 -12.36
N ARG A 41 6.34 -2.56 -12.29
CA ARG A 41 7.44 -2.17 -11.40
C ARG A 41 7.95 -0.77 -11.72
N GLU A 42 7.93 0.11 -10.72
CA GLU A 42 8.32 1.51 -10.82
C GLU A 42 7.59 2.28 -11.94
N ARG A 43 6.26 2.13 -12.04
CA ARG A 43 5.44 2.78 -13.10
C ARG A 43 4.30 3.64 -12.57
N SER A 44 4.10 3.72 -11.25
CA SER A 44 3.01 4.50 -10.66
C SER A 44 3.55 5.70 -9.89
N ASP A 45 2.96 6.88 -10.12
CA ASP A 45 3.27 8.09 -9.34
C ASP A 45 2.72 7.99 -7.92
N VAL A 46 1.54 7.38 -7.78
CA VAL A 46 0.86 7.19 -6.51
C VAL A 46 0.34 5.76 -6.39
N VAL A 47 0.53 5.17 -5.22
CA VAL A 47 -0.07 3.89 -4.84
C VAL A 47 -0.93 4.14 -3.61
N VAL A 48 -2.20 3.72 -3.67
CA VAL A 48 -3.13 3.83 -2.56
C VAL A 48 -3.42 2.45 -2.01
N CYS A 49 -3.47 2.31 -0.69
CA CYS A 49 -3.76 1.04 -0.03
C CYS A 49 -4.67 1.26 1.18
N ARG A 50 -5.62 0.35 1.37
CA ARG A 50 -6.55 0.35 2.51
C ARG A 50 -6.76 -1.08 2.98
N ALA A 51 -6.67 -1.31 4.30
CA ALA A 51 -6.97 -2.60 4.93
C ALA A 51 -6.23 -3.82 4.32
N VAL A 52 -4.92 -3.70 4.11
CA VAL A 52 -4.09 -4.75 3.48
C VAL A 52 -3.33 -5.59 4.51
N SER A 53 -2.37 -4.99 5.25
CA SER A 53 -1.61 -5.64 6.33
C SER A 53 -0.89 -4.62 7.22
N LEU A 54 0.03 -5.09 8.07
CA LEU A 54 0.96 -4.25 8.84
C LEU A 54 1.79 -3.35 7.92
N LEU A 55 2.16 -2.15 8.39
CA LEU A 55 2.84 -1.16 7.55
C LEU A 55 4.15 -1.70 6.95
N ARG A 56 5.00 -2.37 7.73
CA ARG A 56 6.25 -3.01 7.23
C ARG A 56 6.01 -3.98 6.07
N SER A 57 4.98 -4.82 6.18
CA SER A 57 4.59 -5.78 5.14
C SER A 57 4.00 -5.05 3.92
N LEU A 58 3.15 -4.05 4.16
CA LEU A 58 2.53 -3.24 3.11
C LEU A 58 3.57 -2.48 2.29
N LEU A 59 4.60 -1.93 2.93
CA LEU A 59 5.68 -1.22 2.24
C LEU A 59 6.32 -2.12 1.18
N GLU A 60 6.65 -3.36 1.54
CA GLU A 60 7.25 -4.30 0.59
C GLU A 60 6.30 -4.64 -0.57
N LEU A 61 4.99 -4.73 -0.33
CA LEU A 61 4.01 -5.00 -1.38
C LEU A 61 3.76 -3.78 -2.29
N ALA A 62 3.80 -2.56 -1.76
CA ALA A 62 3.33 -1.36 -2.46
C ALA A 62 4.47 -0.54 -3.11
N VAL A 63 5.60 -0.37 -2.41
CA VAL A 63 6.73 0.45 -2.87
C VAL A 63 7.32 0.01 -4.22
N PRO A 64 7.39 -1.29 -4.57
CA PRO A 64 7.90 -1.72 -5.88
C PRO A 64 7.15 -1.16 -7.09
N PHE A 65 5.88 -0.77 -6.93
CA PHE A 65 5.09 -0.16 -8.00
C PHE A 65 5.43 1.32 -8.21
N LEU A 66 5.96 2.00 -7.19
CA LEU A 66 6.20 3.44 -7.22
C LEU A 66 7.42 3.82 -8.05
N VAL A 67 7.29 4.89 -8.84
CA VAL A 67 8.45 5.61 -9.38
C VAL A 67 9.27 6.25 -8.25
N VAL A 68 10.55 6.55 -8.48
CA VAL A 68 11.33 7.35 -7.53
C VAL A 68 10.71 8.75 -7.47
N GLY A 69 10.48 9.25 -6.25
CA GLY A 69 9.71 10.46 -5.99
C GLY A 69 8.20 10.23 -5.85
N GLY A 70 7.70 9.04 -6.19
CA GLY A 70 6.30 8.67 -6.02
C GLY A 70 5.88 8.47 -4.56
N HIS A 71 4.57 8.43 -4.34
CA HIS A 71 3.96 8.41 -3.00
C HIS A 71 3.07 7.18 -2.77
N LEU A 72 3.28 6.51 -1.64
CA LEU A 72 2.32 5.58 -1.08
C LEU A 72 1.42 6.34 -0.10
N LEU A 73 0.10 6.30 -0.33
CA LEU A 73 -0.91 6.77 0.59
C LEU A 73 -1.60 5.57 1.24
N ALA A 74 -1.13 5.20 2.43
CA ALA A 74 -1.63 4.05 3.16
C ALA A 74 -2.66 4.48 4.21
N GLN A 75 -3.92 4.05 4.02
CA GLN A 75 -4.96 4.21 5.04
C GLN A 75 -4.79 3.15 6.12
N LYS A 76 -4.48 3.61 7.34
CA LYS A 76 -4.10 2.78 8.48
C LYS A 76 -4.95 3.11 9.70
N ALA A 77 -5.15 2.09 10.53
CA ALA A 77 -5.46 2.24 11.94
C ALA A 77 -4.11 2.20 12.67
N LEU A 78 -3.70 3.31 13.27
CA LEU A 78 -2.40 3.42 13.95
C LEU A 78 -2.59 3.44 15.45
N ASP A 79 -1.62 2.84 16.15
CA ASP A 79 -1.50 2.94 17.59
C ASP A 79 -1.07 4.36 17.99
N ARG A 80 -1.64 4.88 19.08
CA ARG A 80 -1.31 6.20 19.65
C ARG A 80 0.17 6.29 20.07
N ASP A 81 0.76 5.18 20.50
CA ASP A 81 2.17 5.07 20.89
C ASP A 81 3.14 4.98 19.69
N SER A 82 2.63 5.06 18.46
CA SER A 82 3.41 4.97 17.21
C SER A 82 4.18 3.66 17.03
N ARG A 83 3.76 2.56 17.68
CA ARG A 83 4.42 1.24 17.58
C ARG A 83 4.57 0.77 16.14
N GLU A 84 3.49 0.74 15.37
CA GLU A 84 3.53 0.25 13.98
C GLU A 84 4.50 1.06 13.09
N LEU A 85 4.62 2.38 13.31
CA LEU A 85 5.57 3.23 12.59
C LEU A 85 7.01 2.89 12.96
N ASN A 86 7.28 2.68 14.25
CA ASN A 86 8.60 2.31 14.76
C ASN A 86 9.05 0.94 14.24
N GLU A 87 8.15 -0.04 14.23
CA GLU A 87 8.41 -1.38 13.70
C GLU A 87 8.64 -1.38 12.17
N SER A 88 8.31 -0.30 11.47
CA SER A 88 8.46 -0.20 10.01
C SER A 88 9.74 0.51 9.57
N LYS A 89 10.58 0.99 10.49
CA LYS A 89 11.82 1.72 10.17
C LYS A 89 12.77 0.91 9.29
N THR A 90 13.01 -0.35 9.62
CA THR A 90 13.87 -1.25 8.84
C THR A 90 13.35 -1.40 7.41
N ALA A 91 12.05 -1.68 7.25
CA ALA A 91 11.42 -1.80 5.94
C ALA A 91 11.56 -0.51 5.11
N LEU A 92 11.36 0.67 5.72
CA LEU A 92 11.54 1.97 5.07
C LEU A 92 12.97 2.15 4.54
N ASP A 93 13.97 1.85 5.35
CA ASP A 93 15.38 2.01 5.00
C ASP A 93 15.83 1.04 3.90
N VAL A 94 15.40 -0.22 4.00
CA VAL A 94 15.67 -1.26 3.00
C VAL A 94 15.05 -0.89 1.65
N LEU A 95 13.79 -0.45 1.66
CA LEU A 95 13.02 -0.12 0.45
C LEU A 95 13.27 1.30 -0.08
N LYS A 96 14.19 2.04 0.55
CA LYS A 96 14.58 3.41 0.16
C LYS A 96 13.40 4.39 0.19
N CYS A 97 12.65 4.35 1.27
CA CYS A 97 11.46 5.14 1.52
C CYS A 97 11.56 5.93 2.82
N ARG A 98 10.67 6.90 2.99
CA ARG A 98 10.52 7.65 4.24
C ARG A 98 9.07 8.05 4.45
N VAL A 99 8.59 7.98 5.70
CA VAL A 99 7.32 8.61 6.09
C VAL A 99 7.48 10.12 5.97
N GLN A 100 6.73 10.72 5.05
CA GLN A 100 6.70 12.16 4.84
C GLN A 100 5.70 12.83 5.76
N GLU A 101 4.54 12.21 5.96
CA GLU A 101 3.45 12.76 6.74
C GLU A 101 2.57 11.64 7.29
N VAL A 102 1.98 11.88 8.47
CA VAL A 102 0.90 11.08 9.02
C VAL A 102 -0.25 12.03 9.34
N SER A 103 -1.35 11.92 8.60
CA SER A 103 -2.50 12.80 8.75
C SER A 103 -3.63 12.01 9.42
N GLU A 104 -4.03 12.39 10.63
CA GLU A 104 -5.22 11.83 11.30
C GLU A 104 -6.46 12.16 10.46
N VAL A 105 -7.33 11.17 10.29
CA VAL A 105 -8.55 11.29 9.48
C VAL A 105 -9.73 11.34 10.41
N ASP A 106 -10.39 12.50 10.44
CA ASP A 106 -11.64 12.67 11.14
C ASP A 106 -12.85 12.40 10.25
N PHE A 107 -13.74 11.54 10.73
CA PHE A 107 -15.03 11.33 10.08
C PHE A 107 -16.07 12.29 10.63
N VAL A 108 -16.98 12.73 9.76
CA VAL A 108 -18.03 13.71 10.07
C VAL A 108 -18.97 13.22 11.18
N ASP A 109 -19.11 11.90 11.35
CA ASP A 109 -19.89 11.27 12.40
C ASP A 109 -19.12 11.06 13.72
N GLY A 110 -17.87 11.54 13.81
CA GLY A 110 -17.00 11.41 14.97
C GLY A 110 -16.35 10.03 15.16
N SER A 111 -16.51 9.10 14.20
CA SER A 111 -16.01 7.72 14.28
C SER A 111 -14.51 7.56 13.94
N SER A 112 -13.74 8.64 13.98
CA SER A 112 -12.29 8.67 13.72
C SER A 112 -11.51 7.77 14.67
N LYS A 113 -11.95 7.72 15.94
CA LYS A 113 -11.41 6.83 16.97
C LYS A 113 -11.97 5.44 16.77
N ILE A 114 -11.08 4.47 16.60
CA ILE A 114 -11.47 3.05 16.56
C ILE A 114 -11.70 2.57 17.99
N ASP A 115 -10.77 2.92 18.88
CA ASP A 115 -10.78 2.68 20.31
C ASP A 115 -9.87 3.73 21.01
N GLU A 116 -9.63 3.59 22.32
CA GLU A 116 -8.78 4.52 23.08
C GLU A 116 -7.31 4.50 22.62
N GLU A 117 -6.85 3.38 22.07
CA GLU A 117 -5.45 3.16 21.70
C GLU A 117 -5.17 3.40 20.23
N ARG A 118 -6.21 3.44 19.37
CA ARG A 118 -6.04 3.53 17.92
C ARG A 118 -6.90 4.59 17.24
N TYR A 119 -6.29 5.22 16.24
CA TYR A 119 -6.92 6.23 15.40
C TYR A 119 -6.71 5.94 13.92
N ARG A 120 -7.55 6.52 13.06
CA ARG A 120 -7.42 6.39 11.61
C ARG A 120 -6.50 7.48 11.07
N ALA A 121 -5.60 7.08 10.18
CA ALA A 121 -4.68 8.01 9.54
C ALA A 121 -4.38 7.62 8.10
N ILE A 122 -3.93 8.61 7.32
CA ILE A 122 -3.22 8.38 6.07
C ILE A 122 -1.72 8.54 6.36
N VAL A 123 -0.97 7.46 6.16
CA VAL A 123 0.49 7.48 6.19
C VAL A 123 0.98 7.73 4.78
N ASN A 124 1.54 8.92 4.55
CA ASN A 124 2.18 9.30 3.29
C ASN A 124 3.66 8.90 3.33
N VAL A 125 4.04 7.97 2.47
CA VAL A 125 5.42 7.49 2.35
C VAL A 125 5.95 7.86 0.96
N ILE A 126 7.07 8.59 0.94
CA ILE A 126 7.75 8.96 -0.30
C ILE A 126 8.86 7.96 -0.64
N LYS A 127 8.95 7.55 -1.90
CA LYS A 127 10.05 6.74 -2.42
C LYS A 127 11.24 7.62 -2.79
N LYS A 128 12.39 7.39 -2.18
CA LYS A 128 13.61 8.18 -2.34
C LYS A 128 14.67 7.54 -3.24
N GLY A 129 14.59 6.22 -3.44
CA GLY A 129 15.52 5.50 -4.31
C GLY A 129 14.84 4.31 -4.99
N ARG A 130 15.57 3.66 -5.90
CA ARG A 130 15.07 2.45 -6.57
C ARG A 130 14.89 1.33 -5.56
N THR A 131 13.82 0.56 -5.74
CA THR A 131 13.58 -0.62 -4.90
C THR A 131 14.58 -1.71 -5.27
N PRO A 132 15.32 -2.30 -4.31
CA PRO A 132 16.21 -3.43 -4.57
C PRO A 132 15.49 -4.58 -5.26
N LYS A 133 16.20 -5.31 -6.12
CA LYS A 133 15.58 -6.29 -7.05
C LYS A 133 14.93 -7.47 -6.32
N GLU A 134 15.46 -7.83 -5.16
CA GLU A 134 14.95 -8.91 -4.32
C GLU A 134 13.54 -8.62 -3.75
N PHE A 135 13.09 -7.36 -3.75
CA PHE A 135 11.78 -6.95 -3.28
C PHE A 135 10.81 -6.64 -4.43
N PRO A 136 9.53 -7.03 -4.35
CA PRO A 136 8.93 -7.76 -3.23
C PRO A 136 9.38 -9.23 -3.19
N ARG A 137 9.52 -9.78 -1.98
CA ARG A 137 9.74 -11.23 -1.79
C ARG A 137 8.46 -11.98 -2.14
N LEU A 138 8.60 -13.13 -2.78
CA LEU A 138 7.49 -13.93 -3.28
C LEU A 138 6.87 -14.83 -2.19
N ASN A 139 5.80 -15.54 -2.57
CA ASN A 139 5.17 -16.60 -1.78
C ASN A 139 4.61 -16.13 -0.41
N GLY A 140 4.10 -14.90 -0.33
CA GLY A 140 3.52 -14.36 0.90
C GLY A 140 4.53 -14.00 2.00
N ARG A 141 5.84 -14.07 1.72
CA ARG A 141 6.89 -13.65 2.66
C ARG A 141 6.72 -12.26 3.25
N PRO A 142 6.24 -11.23 2.51
CA PRO A 142 6.03 -9.91 3.10
C PRO A 142 5.12 -9.94 4.34
N VAL A 143 4.16 -10.87 4.38
CA VAL A 143 3.22 -11.03 5.49
C VAL A 143 3.70 -12.04 6.52
N SER A 144 4.28 -13.18 6.09
CA SER A 144 4.69 -14.25 7.01
C SER A 144 6.03 -14.01 7.70
N ASP A 145 6.93 -13.25 7.09
CA ASP A 145 8.26 -12.88 7.61
C ASP A 145 8.58 -11.41 7.26
N PRO A 146 7.90 -10.44 7.91
CA PRO A 146 8.02 -9.03 7.56
C PRO A 146 9.42 -8.43 7.83
N LEU A 147 9.78 -7.41 7.05
CA LEU A 147 11.01 -6.61 7.22
C LEU A 147 11.04 -5.76 8.49
#